data_AF-A0A821F5F2-F1
#
_entry.id   AF-A0A821F5F2-F1
#
_cell.length_a   1.000
_cell.length_b   1.000
_cell.length_c   1.000
_cell.angle_alpha   90.00
_cell.angle_beta   90.00
_cell.angle_gamma   90.00
#
_symmetry.space_group_name_H-M   'P 1'
#
loop_
_entity.id
_entity.type
_entity.pdbx_description
1 polymer ?
#
loop_
_entity_poly.entity_id
_entity_poly.type
_entity_poly.pdbx_seq_one_letter_code
_entity_poly.pdbx_strand_id
1 'polypeptide(L)'
;MSTKSSRKDLDENKKQILNLLNEGKLITTEEAPSSSNDPSVSLEDKQKITIPCAKFCAFDMQSFNTVKGDGFQQLCQTVIELGYKFGELKADVPSATFVLPDPTNVSRRIQFLANEYRLKLIQILKEDLKNVKLVGVSSDFWKNCYTSDNYLTINLHYTKDKKPITFMLSTLLFIDSKTGDNIVRMMKNVLISYEINPEEMHIIYLTESGPNFVCGLKDEVHLRCICHGLNLVLQYSLASEQLSSDQEPTLHLVLPWINKLKSYCKIKINDSEAMKQVKKLILEHIQQKIWLTQLHEIATFLHPLTKSLSSFSQSERDQDHQSTREMLKTVGIIQPQQSSIIIIKKTTETKEKK
;
A
#
# COMPACT_ATOMS: atom_id res chain seq x y z
N MET A 1 -23.89 -33.55 -32.92
CA MET A 1 -24.02 -34.29 -31.64
C MET A 1 -23.21 -33.54 -30.60
N SER A 2 -23.87 -32.81 -29.69
CA SER A 2 -23.22 -32.09 -28.59
C SER A 2 -23.87 -32.58 -27.30
N THR A 3 -23.18 -33.43 -26.56
CA THR A 3 -23.63 -33.92 -25.25
C THR A 3 -23.49 -32.81 -24.23
N LYS A 4 -24.63 -32.27 -23.75
CA LYS A 4 -24.66 -31.40 -22.59
C LYS A 4 -24.33 -32.24 -21.35
N SER A 5 -23.06 -32.25 -20.94
CA SER A 5 -22.65 -32.80 -19.65
C SER A 5 -23.46 -32.12 -18.54
N SER A 6 -24.09 -32.92 -17.67
CA SER A 6 -24.93 -32.36 -16.61
C SER A 6 -24.06 -31.67 -15.57
N ARG A 7 -24.60 -30.64 -14.91
CA ARG A 7 -23.89 -29.89 -13.85
C ARG A 7 -23.36 -30.80 -12.73
N LYS A 8 -24.03 -31.94 -12.51
CA LYS A 8 -23.70 -32.96 -11.52
C LYS A 8 -22.46 -33.77 -11.93
N ASP A 9 -22.37 -34.16 -13.20
CA ASP A 9 -21.21 -34.89 -13.75
C ASP A 9 -19.94 -34.02 -13.75
N LEU A 10 -20.11 -32.72 -14.01
CA LEU A 10 -19.04 -31.72 -13.91
C LEU A 10 -18.49 -31.58 -12.49
N ASP A 11 -19.35 -31.68 -11.46
CA ASP A 11 -18.93 -31.60 -10.06
C ASP A 11 -18.28 -32.89 -9.56
N GLU A 12 -18.71 -34.06 -10.04
CA GLU A 12 -18.06 -35.34 -9.75
C GLU A 12 -16.67 -35.44 -10.41
N ASN A 13 -16.55 -35.04 -11.67
CA ASN A 13 -15.26 -34.99 -12.36
C ASN A 13 -14.29 -34.02 -11.67
N LYS A 14 -14.78 -32.85 -11.22
CA LYS A 14 -13.97 -31.92 -10.42
C LYS A 14 -13.48 -32.55 -9.12
N LYS A 15 -14.35 -33.26 -8.38
CA LYS A 15 -13.95 -33.97 -7.15
C LYS A 15 -12.91 -35.04 -7.43
N GLN A 16 -13.07 -35.77 -8.53
CA GLN A 16 -12.15 -36.84 -8.92
C GLN A 16 -10.77 -36.27 -9.30
N ILE A 17 -10.73 -35.17 -10.06
CA ILE A 17 -9.51 -34.43 -10.38
C ILE A 17 -8.88 -33.85 -9.10
N LEU A 18 -9.68 -33.31 -8.18
CA LEU A 18 -9.18 -32.80 -6.89
C LEU A 18 -8.54 -33.91 -6.04
N ASN A 19 -9.13 -35.10 -6.03
CA ASN A 19 -8.56 -36.25 -5.32
C ASN A 19 -7.24 -36.69 -5.96
N LEU A 20 -7.16 -36.75 -7.29
CA LEU A 20 -5.92 -37.05 -8.00
C LEU A 20 -4.83 -35.99 -7.77
N LEU A 21 -5.22 -34.71 -7.63
CA LEU A 21 -4.31 -33.62 -7.24
C LEU A 21 -3.76 -33.81 -5.83
N ASN A 22 -4.64 -34.08 -4.87
CA ASN A 22 -4.31 -34.25 -3.45
C ASN A 22 -3.46 -35.51 -3.21
N GLU A 23 -3.68 -36.57 -3.98
CA GLU A 23 -2.87 -37.79 -3.95
C GLU A 23 -1.54 -37.67 -4.72
N GLY A 24 -1.29 -36.52 -5.37
CA GLY A 24 -0.08 -36.30 -6.16
C GLY A 24 0.00 -37.10 -7.47
N LYS A 25 -1.09 -37.77 -7.87
CA LYS A 25 -1.15 -38.72 -9.01
C LYS A 25 -1.42 -38.07 -10.37
N LEU A 26 -1.60 -36.75 -10.41
CA LEU A 26 -1.72 -36.02 -11.68
C LEU A 26 -0.34 -35.83 -12.30
N ILE A 27 -0.06 -36.63 -13.33
CA ILE A 27 1.19 -36.63 -14.10
C ILE A 27 1.01 -35.69 -15.29
N THR A 28 1.90 -34.70 -15.44
CA THR A 28 1.95 -33.87 -16.64
C THR A 28 2.65 -34.64 -17.75
N THR A 29 2.10 -34.62 -18.97
CA THR A 29 2.69 -35.30 -20.14
C THR A 29 3.85 -34.54 -20.78
N GLU A 30 4.14 -33.33 -20.32
CA GLU A 30 5.25 -32.48 -20.79
C GLU A 30 6.36 -32.42 -19.74
N GLU A 31 7.61 -32.52 -20.18
CA GLU A 31 8.80 -32.36 -19.32
C GLU A 31 8.85 -30.92 -18.78
N ALA A 32 8.86 -30.78 -17.46
CA ALA A 32 8.91 -29.48 -16.82
C ALA A 32 10.24 -28.77 -17.17
N PRO A 33 10.22 -27.49 -17.59
CA PRO A 33 11.44 -26.74 -17.85
C PRO A 33 12.22 -26.58 -16.55
N SER A 34 13.41 -27.19 -16.49
CA SER A 34 14.34 -27.07 -15.36
C SER A 34 15.76 -26.79 -15.88
N SER A 35 16.51 -25.96 -15.16
CA SER A 35 17.92 -25.69 -15.48
C SER A 35 18.78 -26.02 -14.26
N SER A 36 19.86 -26.77 -14.47
CA SER A 36 20.76 -27.19 -13.41
C SER A 36 22.05 -26.36 -13.40
N ASN A 37 22.14 -25.36 -12.53
CA ASN A 37 23.38 -24.58 -12.35
C ASN A 37 24.45 -25.28 -11.47
N ASP A 38 24.14 -26.44 -10.90
CA ASP A 38 25.03 -27.18 -9.99
C ASP A 38 25.22 -28.60 -10.54
N PRO A 39 26.46 -29.04 -10.84
CA PRO A 39 26.75 -30.37 -11.38
C PRO A 39 26.55 -31.51 -10.38
N SER A 40 26.34 -31.24 -9.08
CA SER A 40 26.14 -32.30 -8.08
C SER A 40 24.70 -32.81 -7.97
N VAL A 41 23.74 -32.16 -8.63
CA VAL A 41 22.31 -32.53 -8.58
C VAL A 41 21.82 -32.83 -9.98
N SER A 42 21.33 -34.06 -10.20
CA SER A 42 20.84 -34.50 -11.51
C SER A 42 19.64 -33.65 -11.97
N LEU A 43 19.44 -33.58 -13.28
CA LEU A 43 18.28 -32.88 -13.86
C LEU A 43 16.96 -33.51 -13.40
N GLU A 44 16.94 -34.84 -13.29
CA GLU A 44 15.79 -35.61 -12.80
C GLU A 44 15.44 -35.22 -11.35
N ASP A 45 16.43 -35.11 -10.48
CA ASP A 45 16.20 -34.72 -9.08
C ASP A 45 15.79 -33.25 -8.95
N LYS A 46 16.27 -32.37 -9.84
CA LYS A 46 15.76 -31.00 -9.95
C LYS A 46 14.31 -30.94 -10.42
N GLN A 47 13.90 -31.82 -11.33
CA GLN A 47 12.50 -31.91 -11.72
C GLN A 47 11.62 -32.40 -10.56
N LYS A 48 12.11 -33.35 -9.75
CA LYS A 48 11.41 -33.86 -8.56
C LYS A 48 11.07 -32.77 -7.54
N ILE A 49 11.94 -31.77 -7.34
CA ILE A 49 11.65 -30.63 -6.43
C ILE A 49 10.82 -29.52 -7.11
N THR A 50 10.94 -29.36 -8.43
CA THR A 50 10.25 -28.30 -9.18
C THR A 50 8.73 -28.45 -9.13
N ILE A 51 8.22 -29.68 -9.28
CA ILE A 51 6.77 -29.95 -9.26
C ILE A 51 6.16 -29.59 -7.89
N PRO A 52 6.68 -30.06 -6.73
CA PRO A 52 6.24 -29.60 -5.42
C PRO A 52 6.30 -28.08 -5.23
N CYS A 53 7.36 -27.40 -5.68
CA CYS A 53 7.44 -25.93 -5.61
C CYS A 53 6.33 -25.24 -6.43
N ALA A 54 6.04 -25.76 -7.63
CA ALA A 54 4.96 -25.24 -8.47
C ALA A 54 3.58 -25.45 -7.80
N LYS A 55 3.35 -26.64 -7.24
CA LYS A 55 2.14 -26.96 -6.48
C LYS A 55 1.98 -26.07 -5.24
N PHE A 56 3.05 -25.85 -4.48
CA PHE A 56 3.07 -24.93 -3.33
C PHE A 56 2.68 -23.50 -3.75
N CYS A 57 3.26 -22.98 -4.84
CA CYS A 57 2.90 -21.64 -5.31
C CYS A 57 1.46 -21.56 -5.83
N ALA A 58 1.01 -22.54 -6.61
CA ALA A 58 -0.29 -22.52 -7.26
C ALA A 58 -1.46 -22.82 -6.32
N PHE A 59 -1.34 -23.85 -5.47
CA PHE A 59 -2.43 -24.28 -4.58
C PHE A 59 -2.49 -23.47 -3.28
N ASP A 60 -1.35 -23.03 -2.75
CA ASP A 60 -1.31 -22.22 -1.52
C ASP A 60 -1.28 -20.71 -1.82
N MET A 61 -1.44 -20.33 -3.10
CA MET A 61 -1.45 -18.95 -3.59
C MET A 61 -0.23 -18.13 -3.15
N GLN A 62 0.94 -18.78 -3.14
CA GLN A 62 2.20 -18.15 -2.72
C GLN A 62 2.91 -17.48 -3.90
N SER A 63 3.69 -16.45 -3.59
CA SER A 63 4.55 -15.81 -4.59
C SER A 63 5.61 -16.78 -5.10
N PHE A 64 5.89 -16.77 -6.41
CA PHE A 64 7.03 -17.50 -6.96
C PHE A 64 8.37 -17.04 -6.37
N ASN A 65 8.45 -15.84 -5.79
CA ASN A 65 9.65 -15.39 -5.11
C ASN A 65 9.85 -16.05 -3.73
N THR A 66 8.83 -16.68 -3.16
CA THR A 66 8.93 -17.37 -1.85
C THR A 66 10.02 -18.44 -1.87
N VAL A 67 10.14 -19.22 -2.96
CA VAL A 67 11.16 -20.29 -3.06
C VAL A 67 12.60 -19.77 -3.12
N LYS A 68 12.78 -18.47 -3.44
CA LYS A 68 14.09 -17.82 -3.45
C LYS A 68 14.47 -17.20 -2.11
N GLY A 69 13.52 -17.03 -1.18
CA GLY A 69 13.75 -16.32 0.07
C GLY A 69 14.68 -17.08 1.02
N ASP A 70 15.62 -16.38 1.65
CA ASP A 70 16.61 -16.98 2.56
C ASP A 70 15.96 -17.76 3.71
N GLY A 71 14.86 -17.26 4.27
CA GLY A 71 14.11 -17.96 5.31
C GLY A 71 13.46 -19.27 4.85
N PHE A 72 13.00 -19.32 3.59
CA PHE A 72 12.47 -20.56 2.99
C PHE A 72 13.60 -21.55 2.74
N GLN A 73 14.74 -21.09 2.23
CA GLN A 73 15.93 -21.94 2.05
C GLN A 73 16.41 -22.51 3.39
N GLN A 74 16.46 -21.70 4.45
CA GLN A 74 16.81 -22.14 5.80
C GLN A 74 15.83 -23.19 6.35
N LEU A 75 14.52 -22.99 6.11
CA LEU A 75 13.49 -23.98 6.46
C LEU A 75 13.71 -25.30 5.72
N CYS A 76 13.91 -25.26 4.40
CA CYS A 76 14.18 -26.44 3.60
C CYS A 76 15.43 -27.18 4.07
N GLN A 77 16.51 -26.45 4.33
CA GLN A 77 17.76 -27.00 4.87
C GLN A 77 17.51 -27.71 6.22
N THR A 78 16.74 -27.10 7.12
CA THR A 78 16.36 -27.70 8.41
C THR A 78 15.56 -29.00 8.20
N VAL A 79 14.62 -29.02 7.26
CA VAL A 79 13.82 -30.22 6.95
C VAL A 79 14.68 -31.32 6.34
N ILE A 80 15.64 -30.99 5.48
CA ILE A 80 16.61 -31.94 4.90
C ILE A 80 17.46 -32.57 6.02
N GLU A 81 17.96 -31.78 6.96
CA GLU A 81 18.75 -32.27 8.10
C GLU A 81 17.92 -33.20 9.01
N LEU A 82 16.66 -32.87 9.27
CA LEU A 82 15.75 -33.75 10.01
C LEU A 82 15.50 -35.05 9.24
N GLY A 83 15.27 -34.97 7.93
CA GLY A 83 15.11 -36.15 7.06
C GLY A 83 16.35 -37.05 7.08
N TYR A 84 17.55 -36.47 7.00
CA TYR A 84 18.81 -37.21 7.12
C TYR A 84 18.94 -37.90 8.49
N LYS A 85 18.57 -37.20 9.57
CA LYS A 85 18.66 -37.72 10.94
C LYS A 85 17.69 -38.87 11.21
N PHE A 86 16.44 -38.77 10.72
CA PHE A 86 15.39 -39.73 11.03
C PHE A 86 15.23 -40.83 9.95
N GLY A 87 15.88 -40.68 8.79
CA GLY A 87 15.81 -41.64 7.68
C GLY A 87 14.46 -41.61 6.95
N GLU A 88 14.19 -42.63 6.13
CA GLU A 88 12.88 -42.80 5.52
C GLU A 88 11.81 -42.93 6.61
N LEU A 89 10.81 -42.05 6.53
CA LEU A 89 9.66 -42.03 7.42
C LEU A 89 8.91 -43.37 7.20
N LYS A 90 8.96 -44.26 8.20
CA LYS A 90 8.27 -45.56 8.13
C LYS A 90 6.77 -45.35 7.91
N ALA A 91 6.15 -46.31 7.22
CA ALA A 91 4.74 -46.28 6.80
C ALA A 91 3.73 -46.04 7.94
N ASP A 92 4.14 -46.21 9.19
CA ASP A 92 3.31 -46.05 10.40
C ASP A 92 3.47 -44.68 11.11
N VAL A 93 3.81 -43.61 10.33
CA VAL A 93 3.78 -42.15 10.66
C VAL A 93 5.13 -41.61 11.22
N PRO A 94 5.67 -40.44 10.76
CA PRO A 94 4.95 -39.20 10.45
C PRO A 94 5.04 -38.58 9.04
N SER A 95 3.88 -38.14 8.54
CA SER A 95 3.74 -37.19 7.42
C SER A 95 4.30 -35.80 7.78
N ALA A 96 4.52 -34.94 6.78
CA ALA A 96 4.97 -33.55 6.96
C ALA A 96 4.17 -32.77 8.02
N THR A 97 2.91 -33.14 8.25
CA THR A 97 2.02 -32.61 9.30
C THR A 97 2.50 -32.80 10.73
N PHE A 98 3.38 -33.75 11.02
CA PHE A 98 3.93 -33.94 12.38
C PHE A 98 5.22 -33.16 12.62
N VAL A 99 6.01 -32.95 11.56
CA VAL A 99 7.27 -32.18 11.64
C VAL A 99 7.00 -30.68 11.65
N LEU A 100 6.01 -30.24 10.86
CA LEU A 100 5.65 -28.83 10.78
C LEU A 100 4.83 -28.40 12.01
N PRO A 101 5.17 -27.28 12.65
CA PRO A 101 4.43 -26.77 13.79
C PRO A 101 3.08 -26.18 13.38
N ASP A 102 2.11 -26.23 14.29
CA ASP A 102 0.85 -25.49 14.16
C ASP A 102 1.11 -23.98 13.98
N PRO A 103 0.33 -23.26 13.13
CA PRO A 103 0.49 -21.82 12.92
C PRO A 103 0.48 -20.98 14.20
N THR A 104 -0.24 -21.42 15.23
CA THR A 104 -0.27 -20.75 16.54
C THR A 104 1.08 -20.83 17.24
N ASN A 105 1.79 -21.96 17.11
CA ASN A 105 3.14 -22.11 17.67
C ASN A 105 4.14 -21.22 16.92
N VAL A 106 4.02 -21.11 15.60
CA VAL A 106 4.84 -20.19 14.79
C VAL A 106 4.60 -18.74 15.24
N SER A 107 3.33 -18.33 15.39
CA SER A 107 2.95 -16.99 15.84
C SER A 107 3.55 -16.65 17.22
N ARG A 108 3.41 -17.55 18.21
CA ARG A 108 4.03 -17.38 19.53
C ARG A 108 5.54 -17.31 19.45
N ARG A 109 6.16 -18.13 18.60
CA ARG A 109 7.62 -18.15 18.42
C ARG A 109 8.13 -16.86 17.80
N ILE A 110 7.41 -16.28 16.84
CA ILE A 110 7.72 -14.96 16.26
C ILE A 110 7.73 -13.88 17.34
N GLN A 111 6.72 -13.86 18.22
CA GLN A 111 6.68 -12.89 19.33
C GLN A 111 7.87 -13.04 20.28
N PHE A 112 8.24 -14.29 20.60
CA PHE A 112 9.42 -14.56 21.42
C PHE A 112 10.72 -14.08 20.75
N LEU A 113 10.94 -14.44 19.48
CA LEU A 113 12.11 -14.02 18.71
C LEU A 113 12.20 -12.50 18.57
N ALA A 114 11.07 -11.83 18.34
CA ALA A 114 11.01 -10.38 18.27
C ALA A 114 11.44 -9.73 19.60
N ASN A 115 10.99 -10.30 20.74
CA ASN A 115 11.42 -9.84 22.05
C ASN A 115 12.93 -10.07 22.30
N GLU A 116 13.45 -11.24 21.93
CA GLU A 116 14.89 -11.52 22.06
C GLU A 116 15.75 -10.58 21.21
N TYR A 117 15.34 -10.34 19.95
CA TYR A 117 16.03 -9.39 19.07
C TYR A 117 15.92 -7.96 19.57
N ARG A 118 14.78 -7.56 20.14
CA ARG A 118 14.62 -6.25 20.78
C ARG A 118 15.59 -6.08 21.94
N LEU A 119 15.73 -7.08 22.81
CA LEU A 119 16.67 -7.04 23.94
C LEU A 119 18.14 -6.94 23.48
N LYS A 120 18.52 -7.71 22.46
CA LYS A 120 19.86 -7.62 21.85
C LYS A 120 20.09 -6.25 21.21
N LEU A 121 19.09 -5.71 20.52
CA LEU A 121 19.16 -4.38 19.93
C LEU A 121 19.35 -3.30 21.00
N ILE A 122 18.62 -3.37 22.12
CA ILE A 122 18.81 -2.45 23.25
C ILE A 122 20.26 -2.49 23.76
N GLN A 123 20.87 -3.68 23.87
CA GLN A 123 22.28 -3.80 24.28
C GLN A 123 23.23 -3.12 23.28
N ILE A 124 23.02 -3.33 21.99
CA ILE A 124 23.80 -2.68 20.92
C ILE A 124 23.64 -1.16 20.99
N LEU A 125 22.40 -0.66 21.10
CA LEU A 125 22.10 0.76 21.16
C LEU A 125 22.73 1.42 22.41
N LYS A 126 22.71 0.75 23.57
CA LYS A 126 23.38 1.26 24.78
C LYS A 126 24.88 1.45 24.58
N GLU A 127 25.54 0.50 23.91
CA GLU A 127 26.97 0.60 23.62
C GLU A 127 27.25 1.70 22.59
N ASP A 128 26.50 1.68 21.49
CA ASP A 128 26.68 2.60 20.37
C ASP A 128 26.40 4.05 20.74
N LEU A 129 25.35 4.30 21.54
CA LEU A 129 24.90 5.64 21.88
C LEU A 129 25.63 6.24 23.10
N LYS A 130 26.50 5.48 23.77
CA LYS A 130 27.21 5.93 24.99
C LYS A 130 27.93 7.26 24.82
N ASN A 131 28.50 7.51 23.63
CA ASN A 131 29.23 8.74 23.30
C ASN A 131 28.54 9.58 22.21
N VAL A 132 27.36 9.17 21.75
CA VAL A 132 26.61 9.87 20.71
C VAL A 132 25.64 10.82 21.40
N LYS A 133 25.80 12.12 21.18
CA LYS A 133 24.90 13.16 21.73
C LYS A 133 23.80 13.60 20.77
N LEU A 134 23.96 13.29 19.48
CA LEU A 134 23.07 13.72 18.41
C LEU A 134 22.55 12.50 17.65
N VAL A 135 21.23 12.36 17.60
CA VAL A 135 20.56 11.31 16.84
C VAL A 135 19.49 11.91 15.93
N GLY A 136 19.30 11.28 14.77
CA GLY A 136 18.17 11.54 13.89
C GLY A 136 17.05 10.57 14.19
N VAL A 137 15.80 11.04 14.19
CA VAL A 137 14.62 10.18 14.28
C VAL A 137 13.75 10.47 13.07
N SER A 138 13.69 9.53 12.13
CA SER A 138 12.75 9.65 11.02
C SER A 138 11.43 8.97 11.37
N SER A 139 10.34 9.52 10.84
CA SER A 139 9.06 8.86 10.93
C SER A 139 8.30 8.90 9.61
N ASP A 140 7.72 7.75 9.26
CA ASP A 140 6.82 7.61 8.12
C ASP A 140 5.41 7.28 8.63
N PHE A 141 4.46 8.12 8.26
CA PHE A 141 3.05 7.97 8.61
C PHE A 141 2.27 7.65 7.35
N TRP A 142 1.81 6.41 7.25
CA TRP A 142 1.11 5.94 6.07
C TRP A 142 -0.23 5.33 6.44
N LYS A 143 -1.14 5.34 5.47
CA LYS A 143 -2.46 4.73 5.60
C LYS A 143 -2.53 3.53 4.68
N ASN A 144 -2.89 2.37 5.22
CA ASN A 144 -3.20 1.20 4.41
C ASN A 144 -4.44 1.50 3.57
N CYS A 145 -4.30 1.45 2.24
CA CYS A 145 -5.37 1.80 1.32
C CYS A 145 -6.56 0.84 1.35
N TYR A 146 -6.33 -0.41 1.77
CA TYR A 146 -7.34 -1.46 1.82
C TYR A 146 -8.08 -1.45 3.16
N THR A 147 -7.34 -1.51 4.27
CA THR A 147 -7.96 -1.58 5.61
C THR A 147 -8.33 -0.21 6.17
N SER A 148 -7.83 0.87 5.56
CA SER A 148 -7.91 2.23 6.10
C SER A 148 -7.22 2.45 7.44
N ASP A 149 -6.40 1.50 7.89
CA ASP A 149 -5.59 1.62 9.09
C ASP A 149 -4.44 2.59 8.90
N ASN A 150 -4.04 3.24 9.98
CA ASN A 150 -2.93 4.18 9.99
C ASN A 150 -1.74 3.54 10.68
N TYR A 151 -0.56 3.68 10.10
CA TYR A 151 0.67 3.14 10.64
C TYR A 151 1.70 4.24 10.82
N LEU A 152 2.42 4.17 11.94
CA LEU A 152 3.53 5.05 12.27
C LEU A 152 4.80 4.20 12.37
N THR A 153 5.73 4.43 11.46
CA THR A 153 7.06 3.81 11.49
C THR A 153 8.04 4.80 12.10
N ILE A 154 8.90 4.35 13.00
CA ILE A 154 9.92 5.17 13.66
C ILE A 154 11.27 4.51 13.46
N ASN A 155 12.18 5.26 12.82
CA ASN A 155 13.56 4.83 12.64
C ASN A 155 14.50 5.75 13.41
N LEU A 156 15.52 5.15 14.00
CA LEU A 156 16.63 5.84 14.65
C LEU A 156 17.83 5.87 13.71
N HIS A 157 18.49 7.02 13.64
CA HIS A 157 19.67 7.26 12.83
C HIS A 157 20.78 7.85 13.70
N TYR A 158 21.98 7.32 13.57
CA TYR A 158 23.17 7.88 14.21
C TYR A 158 24.41 7.54 13.38
N THR A 159 25.55 8.12 13.75
CA THR A 159 26.82 7.83 13.08
C THR A 159 27.75 7.10 14.06
N LYS A 160 28.26 5.95 13.64
CA LYS A 160 29.30 5.19 14.35
C LYS A 160 30.44 4.93 13.38
N ASP A 161 31.68 5.19 13.81
CA ASP A 161 32.89 4.98 12.99
C ASP A 161 32.81 5.62 11.58
N LYS A 162 32.28 6.85 11.52
CA LYS A 162 32.03 7.61 10.27
C LYS A 162 31.04 6.95 9.30
N LYS A 163 30.29 5.95 9.74
CA LYS A 163 29.24 5.29 8.96
C LYS A 163 27.86 5.61 9.52
N PRO A 164 26.88 5.94 8.67
CA PRO A 164 25.50 6.09 9.10
C PRO A 164 24.95 4.71 9.48
N ILE A 165 24.38 4.62 10.66
CA ILE A 165 23.66 3.45 11.16
C ILE A 165 22.18 3.84 11.24
N THR A 166 21.31 2.92 10.84
CA THR A 166 19.86 3.11 10.90
C THR A 166 19.20 1.85 11.42
N PHE A 167 18.33 2.01 12.41
CA PHE A 167 17.49 0.95 12.94
C PHE A 167 16.01 1.34 12.84
N MET A 168 15.19 0.46 12.27
CA MET A 168 13.74 0.55 12.41
C MET A 168 13.38 0.07 13.82
N LEU A 169 12.99 1.01 14.68
CA LEU A 169 12.65 0.69 16.07
C LEU A 169 11.25 0.08 16.16
N SER A 170 10.28 0.63 15.44
CA SER A 170 8.92 0.12 15.49
C SER A 170 8.08 0.57 14.29
N THR A 171 7.15 -0.29 13.91
CA THR A 171 6.01 0.04 13.05
C THR A 171 4.74 -0.25 13.84
N LEU A 172 4.01 0.80 14.17
CA LEU A 172 2.87 0.74 15.07
C LEU A 172 1.57 1.01 14.32
N LEU A 173 0.51 0.27 14.67
CA LEU A 173 -0.85 0.65 14.33
C LEU A 173 -1.23 1.90 15.16
N PHE A 174 -1.53 3.00 14.47
CA PHE A 174 -1.88 4.27 15.09
C PHE A 174 -3.40 4.38 15.27
N ILE A 175 -3.85 4.00 16.46
CA ILE A 175 -5.28 3.95 16.83
C ILE A 175 -5.78 5.32 17.34
N ASP A 176 -4.90 6.13 17.91
CA ASP A 176 -5.25 7.41 18.50
C ASP A 176 -5.69 8.45 17.46
N SER A 177 -6.31 9.53 17.95
CA SER A 177 -6.54 10.71 17.11
C SER A 177 -5.23 11.26 16.59
N LYS A 178 -5.20 11.63 15.31
CA LYS A 178 -4.01 12.10 14.59
C LYS A 178 -3.60 13.53 14.98
N THR A 179 -3.54 13.85 16.26
CA THR A 179 -3.04 15.14 16.74
C THR A 179 -1.52 15.12 16.78
N GLY A 180 -0.89 16.29 16.68
CA GLY A 180 0.57 16.41 16.81
C GLY A 180 1.07 15.85 18.14
N ASP A 181 0.41 16.18 19.24
CA ASP A 181 0.78 15.74 20.58
C ASP A 181 0.77 14.22 20.72
N ASN A 182 -0.25 13.54 20.18
CA ASN A 182 -0.33 12.08 20.23
C ASN A 182 0.78 11.42 19.42
N ILE A 183 1.10 11.98 18.25
CA ILE A 183 2.18 11.49 17.40
C ILE A 183 3.52 11.62 18.12
N VAL A 184 3.84 12.79 18.65
CA VAL A 184 5.10 13.03 19.37
C VAL A 184 5.19 12.18 20.62
N ARG A 185 4.10 12.05 21.38
CA ARG A 185 4.05 11.15 22.54
C ARG A 185 4.36 9.71 22.14
N MET A 186 3.77 9.22 21.06
CA MET A 186 4.03 7.87 20.56
C MET A 186 5.50 7.70 20.15
N MET A 187 6.07 8.69 19.46
CA MET A 187 7.49 8.68 19.08
C MET A 187 8.40 8.63 20.30
N LYS A 188 8.16 9.48 21.32
CA LYS A 188 8.93 9.47 22.57
C LYS A 188 8.78 8.15 23.33
N ASN A 189 7.56 7.58 23.39
CA ASN A 189 7.32 6.29 24.03
C ASN A 189 8.11 5.15 23.35
N VAL A 190 8.22 5.15 22.02
CA VAL A 190 9.03 4.15 21.32
C VAL A 190 10.50 4.31 21.70
N LEU A 191 11.05 5.53 21.68
CA LEU A 191 12.43 5.77 22.09
C LEU A 191 12.70 5.28 23.52
N ILE A 192 11.81 5.61 24.46
CA ILE A 192 11.89 5.15 25.86
C ILE A 192 11.84 3.63 25.96
N SER A 193 11.03 2.95 25.14
CA SER A 193 10.96 1.47 25.12
C SER A 193 12.26 0.79 24.67
N TYR A 194 13.15 1.55 24.02
CA TYR A 194 14.51 1.16 23.65
C TYR A 194 15.59 1.74 24.59
N GLU A 195 15.18 2.28 25.74
CA GLU A 195 16.03 2.92 26.74
C GLU A 195 16.80 4.14 26.20
N ILE A 196 16.21 4.84 25.23
CA ILE A 196 16.72 6.12 24.72
C ILE A 196 15.89 7.23 25.36
N ASN A 197 16.51 8.00 26.28
CA ASN A 197 15.84 9.13 26.91
C ASN A 197 15.85 10.35 25.95
N PRO A 198 14.68 10.81 25.46
CA PRO A 198 14.62 11.95 24.56
C PRO A 198 15.12 13.26 25.18
N GLU A 199 15.07 13.39 26.50
CA GLU A 199 15.44 14.62 27.22
C GLU A 199 16.96 14.72 27.48
N GLU A 200 17.70 13.61 27.34
CA GLU A 200 19.17 13.57 27.52
C GLU A 200 19.94 13.62 26.19
N MET A 201 19.22 13.59 25.07
CA MET A 201 19.78 13.47 23.73
C MET A 201 19.35 14.66 22.88
N HIS A 202 20.25 15.17 22.02
CA HIS A 202 19.84 16.08 20.97
C HIS A 202 19.20 15.27 19.83
N ILE A 203 17.89 15.42 19.66
CA ILE A 203 17.14 14.70 18.62
C ILE A 203 16.79 15.66 17.48
N ILE A 204 17.13 15.26 16.26
CA ILE A 204 16.62 15.87 15.04
C ILE A 204 15.52 14.96 14.49
N TYR A 205 14.28 15.45 14.50
CA TYR A 205 13.16 14.74 13.93
C TYR A 205 13.07 15.01 12.42
N LEU A 206 12.94 13.96 11.61
CA LEU A 206 12.72 14.03 10.17
C LEU A 206 11.36 13.41 9.84
N THR A 207 10.35 14.24 9.56
CA THR A 207 8.98 13.74 9.32
C THR A 207 8.36 14.36 8.08
N GLU A 208 7.18 13.86 7.69
CA GLU A 208 6.43 14.47 6.60
C GLU A 208 5.99 15.91 6.92
N SER A 209 5.64 16.69 5.89
CA SER A 209 5.17 18.07 6.06
C SER A 209 3.70 18.18 6.51
N GLY A 210 3.18 17.12 7.14
CA GLY A 210 1.82 17.05 7.66
C GLY A 210 1.63 18.10 8.77
N PRO A 211 0.49 18.81 8.81
CA PRO A 211 0.27 19.87 9.81
C PRO A 211 0.36 19.36 11.25
N ASN A 212 -0.01 18.09 11.48
CA ASN A 212 0.05 17.46 12.80
C ASN A 212 1.49 17.30 13.27
N PHE A 213 2.39 16.82 12.40
CA PHE A 213 3.82 16.72 12.71
C PHE A 213 4.43 18.07 13.00
N VAL A 214 4.18 19.05 12.13
CA VAL A 214 4.72 20.41 12.30
C VAL A 214 4.21 21.05 13.60
N CYS A 215 2.96 20.82 13.98
CA CYS A 215 2.39 21.35 15.22
C CYS A 215 2.95 20.63 16.45
N GLY A 216 3.03 19.30 16.42
CA GLY A 216 3.49 18.50 17.55
C GLY A 216 4.99 18.68 17.84
N LEU A 217 5.81 18.84 16.80
CA LEU A 217 7.26 19.01 16.90
C LEU A 217 7.70 20.47 16.88
N LYS A 218 6.81 21.42 17.19
CA LYS A 218 7.10 22.87 17.13
C LYS A 218 8.24 23.31 18.07
N ASP A 219 8.39 22.61 19.19
CA ASP A 219 9.39 22.90 20.22
C ASP A 219 10.66 22.04 20.06
N GLU A 220 10.68 21.16 19.05
CA GLU A 220 11.76 20.21 18.76
C GLU A 220 12.51 20.61 17.47
N VAL A 221 13.74 20.11 17.28
CA VAL A 221 14.46 20.34 16.01
C VAL A 221 13.85 19.45 14.93
N HIS A 222 13.05 20.05 14.04
CA HIS A 222 12.28 19.33 13.03
C HIS A 222 12.69 19.69 11.59
N LEU A 223 13.19 18.67 10.87
CA LEU A 223 13.42 18.69 9.43
C LEU A 223 12.24 18.08 8.67
N ARG A 224 11.85 18.72 7.57
CA ARG A 224 10.78 18.24 6.70
C ARG A 224 11.34 17.30 5.63
N CYS A 225 10.62 16.22 5.36
CA CYS A 225 10.96 15.26 4.32
C CYS A 225 11.06 15.93 2.94
N ILE A 226 12.26 15.86 2.34
CA ILE A 226 12.51 16.40 1.00
C ILE A 226 11.74 15.65 -0.08
N CYS A 227 11.51 14.34 0.06
CA CYS A 227 10.74 13.56 -0.91
C CYS A 227 9.32 14.09 -1.04
N HIS A 228 8.71 14.56 0.06
CA HIS A 228 7.40 15.21 0.02
C HIS A 228 7.45 16.56 -0.72
N GLY A 229 8.50 17.35 -0.49
CA GLY A 229 8.74 18.60 -1.21
C GLY A 229 8.98 18.40 -2.71
N LEU A 230 9.79 17.41 -3.09
CA LEU A 230 10.04 17.04 -4.48
C LEU A 230 8.78 16.54 -5.17
N ASN A 231 8.00 15.68 -4.50
CA ASN A 231 6.72 15.24 -5.03
C ASN A 231 5.81 16.45 -5.32
N LEU A 232 5.73 17.43 -4.42
CA LEU A 232 4.97 18.65 -4.66
C LEU A 232 5.43 19.39 -5.93
N VAL A 233 6.74 19.61 -6.08
CA VAL A 233 7.31 20.27 -7.27
C VAL A 233 7.02 19.47 -8.55
N LEU A 234 7.17 18.15 -8.51
CA LEU A 234 6.86 17.26 -9.63
C LEU A 234 5.38 17.33 -10.01
N GLN A 235 4.46 17.40 -9.04
CA GLN A 235 3.03 17.58 -9.32
C GLN A 235 2.75 18.90 -10.06
N TYR A 236 3.45 19.99 -9.75
CA TYR A 236 3.33 21.25 -10.51
C TYR A 236 3.88 21.11 -11.93
N SER A 237 5.04 20.46 -12.09
CA SER A 237 5.63 20.23 -13.42
C SER A 237 4.70 19.41 -14.30
N LEU A 238 4.15 18.31 -13.78
CA LEU A 238 3.20 17.45 -14.48
C LEU A 238 1.91 18.19 -14.83
N ALA A 239 1.38 19.00 -13.90
CA ALA A 239 0.23 19.85 -14.19
C ALA A 239 0.52 20.81 -15.35
N SER A 240 1.69 21.45 -15.35
CA SER A 240 2.08 22.39 -16.40
C SER A 240 2.21 21.71 -17.76
N GLU A 241 2.83 20.53 -17.82
CA GLU A 241 3.01 19.76 -19.04
C GLU A 241 1.66 19.29 -19.60
N GLN A 242 0.83 18.66 -18.77
CA GLN A 242 -0.48 18.15 -19.21
C GLN A 242 -1.43 19.26 -19.65
N LEU A 243 -1.45 20.38 -18.93
CA LEU A 243 -2.34 21.51 -19.27
C LEU A 243 -1.86 22.30 -20.49
N SER A 244 -0.58 22.19 -20.85
CA SER A 244 0.01 22.85 -22.04
C SER A 244 0.08 21.92 -23.25
N SER A 245 -0.37 20.67 -23.15
CA SER A 245 -0.40 19.72 -24.26
C SER A 245 -1.29 20.23 -25.39
N ASP A 246 -0.75 20.24 -26.60
CA ASP A 246 -1.47 20.58 -27.83
C ASP A 246 -1.94 19.34 -28.61
N GLN A 247 -1.46 18.15 -28.22
CA GLN A 247 -1.79 16.87 -28.86
C GLN A 247 -2.97 16.14 -28.20
N GLU A 248 -3.35 16.53 -26.98
CA GLU A 248 -4.39 15.85 -26.20
C GLU A 248 -5.47 16.83 -25.71
N PRO A 249 -6.74 16.40 -25.53
CA PRO A 249 -7.77 17.26 -24.96
C PRO A 249 -7.44 17.61 -23.49
N THR A 250 -7.16 18.88 -23.18
CA THR A 250 -6.76 19.29 -21.83
C THR A 250 -7.88 19.89 -20.99
N LEU A 251 -8.98 20.31 -21.62
CA LEU A 251 -10.05 21.10 -20.99
C LEU A 251 -10.66 20.43 -19.73
N HIS A 252 -10.78 19.10 -19.74
CA HIS A 252 -11.32 18.30 -18.64
C HIS A 252 -10.32 18.09 -17.48
N LEU A 253 -9.04 18.41 -17.69
CA LEU A 253 -7.96 18.28 -16.70
C LEU A 253 -7.71 19.58 -15.92
N VAL A 254 -8.09 20.73 -16.51
CA VAL A 254 -7.88 22.07 -15.94
C VAL A 254 -8.46 22.18 -14.53
N LEU A 255 -9.73 21.80 -14.36
CA LEU A 255 -10.41 21.94 -13.08
C LEU A 255 -9.87 20.96 -12.00
N PRO A 256 -9.66 19.67 -12.27
CA PRO A 256 -8.97 18.76 -11.35
C PRO A 256 -7.60 19.26 -10.90
N TRP A 257 -6.77 19.73 -11.84
CA TRP A 257 -5.44 20.24 -11.53
C TRP A 257 -5.50 21.52 -10.70
N ILE A 258 -6.33 22.50 -11.06
CA ILE A 258 -6.49 23.72 -10.27
C ILE A 258 -6.92 23.40 -8.84
N ASN A 259 -7.89 22.50 -8.66
CA ASN A 259 -8.35 22.13 -7.33
C ASN A 259 -7.24 21.46 -6.51
N LYS A 260 -6.47 20.57 -7.16
CA LYS A 260 -5.30 19.93 -6.54
C LYS A 260 -4.23 20.96 -6.16
N LEU A 261 -3.86 21.87 -7.05
CA LEU A 261 -2.85 22.92 -6.80
C LEU A 261 -3.32 23.91 -5.72
N LYS A 262 -4.57 24.36 -5.78
CA LYS A 262 -5.19 25.20 -4.73
C LYS A 262 -5.14 24.51 -3.37
N SER A 263 -5.33 23.19 -3.31
CA SER A 263 -5.25 22.43 -2.07
C SER A 263 -3.85 22.48 -1.44
N TYR A 264 -2.79 22.48 -2.25
CA TYR A 264 -1.40 22.62 -1.78
C TYR A 264 -1.06 24.05 -1.33
N CYS A 265 -1.70 25.06 -1.92
CA CYS A 265 -1.51 26.48 -1.58
C CYS A 265 -2.32 26.95 -0.36
N LYS A 266 -3.15 26.11 0.27
CA LYS A 266 -3.84 26.50 1.51
C LYS A 266 -2.83 26.91 2.58
N ILE A 267 -2.98 28.14 3.09
CA ILE A 267 -2.14 28.66 4.16
C ILE A 267 -2.40 27.85 5.42
N LYS A 268 -1.33 27.31 6.02
CA LYS A 268 -1.35 26.57 7.27
C LYS A 268 -0.82 27.47 8.37
N ILE A 269 -1.31 27.27 9.60
CA ILE A 269 -0.96 28.09 10.76
C ILE A 269 0.55 28.11 11.05
N ASN A 270 1.26 27.03 10.70
CA ASN A 270 2.70 26.87 10.91
C ASN A 270 3.55 27.17 9.65
N ASP A 271 2.98 27.77 8.61
CA ASP A 271 3.79 28.22 7.49
C ASP A 271 4.72 29.36 7.93
N SER A 272 5.98 29.34 7.50
CA SER A 272 6.87 30.48 7.65
C SER A 272 6.32 31.68 6.90
N GLU A 273 6.70 32.90 7.29
CA GLU A 273 6.20 34.10 6.63
C GLU A 273 6.53 34.12 5.12
N ALA A 274 7.72 33.65 4.76
CA ALA A 274 8.11 33.44 3.36
C ALA A 274 7.19 32.43 2.64
N MET A 275 6.83 31.32 3.28
CA MET A 275 5.94 30.31 2.69
C MET A 275 4.52 30.84 2.52
N LYS A 276 4.01 31.64 3.46
CA LYS A 276 2.71 32.31 3.33
C LYS A 276 2.70 33.25 2.14
N GLN A 277 3.75 34.06 1.97
CA GLN A 277 3.90 34.96 0.83
C GLN A 277 3.96 34.19 -0.49
N VAL A 278 4.77 33.12 -0.58
CA VAL A 278 4.86 32.27 -1.77
C VAL A 278 3.51 31.63 -2.11
N LYS A 279 2.82 31.04 -1.12
CA LYS A 279 1.49 30.45 -1.33
C LYS A 279 0.47 31.46 -1.82
N LYS A 280 0.47 32.67 -1.23
CA LYS A 280 -0.40 33.78 -1.65
C LYS A 280 -0.10 34.19 -3.09
N LEU A 281 1.17 34.40 -3.44
CA LEU A 281 1.61 34.74 -4.79
C LEU A 281 1.21 33.66 -5.80
N ILE A 282 1.42 32.37 -5.49
CA ILE A 282 1.01 31.27 -6.37
C ILE A 282 -0.50 31.25 -6.56
N LEU A 283 -1.28 31.46 -5.49
CA LEU A 283 -2.74 31.48 -5.58
C LEU A 283 -3.25 32.64 -6.45
N GLU A 284 -2.66 33.83 -6.30
CA GLU A 284 -2.93 35.00 -7.14
C GLU A 284 -2.58 34.72 -8.61
N HIS A 285 -1.43 34.10 -8.87
CA HIS A 285 -1.02 33.72 -10.23
C HIS A 285 -1.95 32.68 -10.85
N ILE A 286 -2.42 31.68 -10.09
CA ILE A 286 -3.40 30.70 -10.54
C ILE A 286 -4.70 31.40 -10.96
N GLN A 287 -5.17 32.37 -10.16
CA GLN A 287 -6.38 33.14 -10.46
C GLN A 287 -6.22 34.05 -11.67
N GLN A 288 -5.04 34.65 -11.86
CA GLN A 288 -4.76 35.55 -12.98
C GLN A 288 -4.54 34.80 -14.30
N LYS A 289 -3.84 33.67 -14.27
CA LYS A 289 -3.45 32.92 -15.48
C LYS A 289 -4.51 31.94 -15.96
N ILE A 290 -5.40 31.48 -15.08
CA ILE A 290 -6.37 30.44 -15.45
C ILE A 290 -7.79 30.99 -15.39
N TRP A 291 -8.41 31.08 -16.56
CA TRP A 291 -9.80 31.49 -16.69
C TRP A 291 -10.69 30.26 -16.68
N LEU A 292 -11.16 29.90 -15.50
CA LEU A 292 -12.19 28.88 -15.36
C LEU A 292 -13.50 29.39 -15.98
N THR A 293 -14.07 28.54 -16.82
CA THR A 293 -15.35 28.77 -17.50
C THR A 293 -16.22 27.54 -17.32
N GLN A 294 -17.52 27.68 -17.53
CA GLN A 294 -18.47 26.56 -17.46
C GLN A 294 -18.07 25.38 -18.38
N LEU A 295 -17.36 25.65 -19.48
CA LEU A 295 -16.87 24.59 -20.37
C LEU A 295 -15.87 23.64 -19.69
N HIS A 296 -15.05 24.14 -18.76
CA HIS A 296 -14.12 23.32 -17.98
C HIS A 296 -14.86 22.41 -16.99
N GLU A 297 -15.90 22.92 -16.34
CA GLU A 297 -16.76 22.18 -15.40
C GLU A 297 -17.47 21.04 -16.13
N ILE A 298 -18.10 21.33 -17.26
CA ILE A 298 -18.76 20.32 -18.10
C ILE A 298 -17.78 19.30 -18.63
N ALA A 299 -16.63 19.73 -19.18
CA ALA A 299 -15.65 18.81 -19.73
C ALA A 299 -15.14 17.84 -18.66
N THR A 300 -14.89 18.34 -17.45
CA THR A 300 -14.51 17.52 -16.28
C THR A 300 -15.62 16.56 -15.88
N PHE A 301 -16.87 17.02 -15.87
CA PHE A 301 -18.04 16.20 -15.54
C PHE A 301 -18.30 15.08 -16.55
N LEU A 302 -18.19 15.36 -17.85
CA LEU A 302 -18.43 14.40 -18.92
C LEU A 302 -17.32 13.35 -19.04
N HIS A 303 -16.14 13.63 -18.51
CA HIS A 303 -15.01 12.72 -18.62
C HIS A 303 -15.12 11.52 -17.64
N PRO A 304 -15.04 10.26 -18.12
CA PRO A 304 -15.31 9.07 -17.30
C PRO A 304 -14.47 8.94 -16.04
N LEU A 305 -13.20 9.37 -16.06
CA LEU A 305 -12.29 9.26 -14.91
C LEU A 305 -12.56 10.32 -13.82
N THR A 306 -13.29 11.39 -14.15
CA THR A 306 -13.54 12.54 -13.26
C THR A 306 -15.02 12.78 -12.98
N LYS A 307 -15.90 11.96 -13.57
CA LYS A 307 -17.38 12.03 -13.49
C LYS A 307 -17.96 12.05 -12.08
N SER A 308 -17.27 11.46 -11.10
CA SER A 308 -17.78 11.39 -9.72
C SER A 308 -17.67 12.72 -8.96
N LEU A 309 -16.88 13.68 -9.45
CA LEU A 309 -16.65 14.99 -8.82
C LEU A 309 -16.47 14.87 -7.29
N SER A 310 -15.74 13.83 -6.84
CA SER A 310 -15.61 13.49 -5.42
C SER A 310 -14.91 14.57 -4.59
N SER A 311 -14.22 15.49 -5.27
CA SER A 311 -13.53 16.64 -4.68
C SER A 311 -14.43 17.86 -4.45
N PHE A 312 -15.68 17.84 -4.94
CA PHE A 312 -16.65 18.93 -4.86
C PHE A 312 -17.63 18.73 -3.70
N SER A 313 -18.21 19.82 -3.20
CA SER A 313 -19.37 19.76 -2.30
C SER A 313 -20.62 19.28 -3.04
N GLN A 314 -21.64 18.83 -2.31
CA GLN A 314 -22.89 18.41 -2.94
C GLN A 314 -23.56 19.55 -3.71
N SER A 315 -23.50 20.78 -3.19
CA SER A 315 -24.06 21.97 -3.84
C SER A 315 -23.37 22.30 -5.17
N GLU A 316 -22.04 22.19 -5.24
CA GLU A 316 -21.29 22.44 -6.48
C GLU A 316 -21.62 21.38 -7.54
N ARG A 317 -21.72 20.10 -7.14
CA ARG A 317 -22.14 19.03 -8.05
C ARG A 317 -23.53 19.27 -8.64
N ASP A 318 -24.48 19.66 -7.79
CA ASP A 318 -25.87 19.88 -8.22
C ASP A 318 -25.98 21.06 -9.20
N GLN A 319 -25.16 22.10 -9.00
CA GLN A 319 -25.06 23.26 -9.88
C GLN A 319 -24.43 22.90 -11.24
N ASP A 320 -23.33 22.15 -11.26
CA ASP A 320 -22.70 21.66 -12.48
C ASP A 320 -23.64 20.76 -13.30
N HIS A 321 -24.41 19.90 -12.61
CA HIS A 321 -25.45 19.09 -13.23
C HIS A 321 -26.55 19.93 -13.88
N GLN A 322 -26.98 21.01 -13.23
CA GLN A 322 -28.01 21.91 -13.75
C GLN A 322 -27.50 22.69 -14.97
N SER A 323 -26.31 23.28 -14.89
CA SER A 323 -25.70 24.02 -16.00
C SER A 323 -25.43 23.14 -17.22
N THR A 324 -24.97 21.90 -17.01
CA THR A 324 -24.81 20.92 -18.10
C THR A 324 -26.14 20.62 -18.80
N ARG A 325 -27.24 20.46 -18.04
CA ARG A 325 -28.58 20.23 -18.60
C ARG A 325 -29.10 21.43 -19.38
N GLU A 326 -28.79 22.65 -18.96
CA GLU A 326 -29.17 23.85 -19.68
C GLU A 326 -28.43 23.98 -21.01
N MET A 327 -27.12 23.73 -21.05
CA MET A 327 -26.36 23.71 -22.31
C MET A 327 -26.82 22.62 -23.28
N LEU A 328 -27.21 21.43 -22.79
CA LEU A 328 -27.78 20.37 -23.63
C LEU A 328 -29.12 20.79 -24.27
N LYS A 329 -29.89 21.68 -23.62
CA LYS A 329 -31.10 22.26 -24.22
C LYS A 329 -30.75 23.27 -25.32
N THR A 330 -29.71 24.08 -25.11
CA THR A 330 -29.25 25.10 -26.07
C THR A 330 -28.65 24.49 -27.34
N VAL A 331 -27.96 23.34 -27.24
CA VAL A 331 -27.37 22.62 -28.39
C VAL A 331 -28.44 21.78 -29.14
N GLY A 332 -29.71 21.83 -28.73
CA GLY A 332 -30.83 21.16 -29.41
C GLY A 332 -30.90 19.65 -29.23
N ILE A 333 -30.07 19.08 -28.34
CA ILE A 333 -30.04 17.63 -28.05
C ILE A 333 -31.24 17.23 -27.18
N ILE A 334 -31.74 18.15 -26.35
CA ILE A 334 -32.96 17.98 -25.58
C ILE A 334 -33.99 18.97 -26.12
N GLN A 335 -34.92 18.50 -26.96
CA GLN A 335 -36.12 19.29 -27.20
C GLN A 335 -36.88 19.48 -25.87
N PRO A 336 -37.45 20.68 -25.61
CA PRO A 336 -38.29 20.88 -24.44
C PRO A 336 -39.48 19.93 -24.56
N GLN A 337 -39.43 18.79 -23.87
CA GLN A 337 -40.57 17.89 -23.85
C GLN A 337 -41.71 18.60 -23.14
N GLN A 338 -42.81 18.76 -23.88
CA GLN A 338 -44.14 18.79 -23.31
C GLN A 338 -44.21 17.71 -22.24
N SER A 339 -44.55 18.15 -21.04
CA SER A 339 -44.85 17.35 -19.86
C SER A 339 -45.54 16.03 -20.23
N SER A 340 -44.79 14.94 -20.20
CA SER A 340 -45.31 13.58 -20.15
C SER A 340 -44.43 12.81 -19.18
N ILE A 341 -45.00 12.56 -18.00
CA ILE A 341 -44.39 11.84 -16.89
C ILE A 341 -43.98 10.44 -17.41
N ILE A 342 -42.68 10.19 -17.52
CA ILE A 342 -42.18 8.81 -17.71
C ILE A 342 -42.10 8.18 -16.31
N ILE A 343 -43.16 7.46 -15.93
CA ILE A 343 -43.13 6.55 -14.78
C ILE A 343 -42.31 5.33 -15.20
N ILE A 344 -41.06 5.25 -14.73
CA ILE A 344 -40.27 4.02 -14.81
C ILE A 344 -40.84 3.05 -13.78
N LYS A 345 -41.70 2.13 -14.22
CA LYS A 345 -42.09 0.97 -13.40
C LYS A 345 -40.85 0.09 -13.22
N LYS A 346 -40.41 -0.05 -11.97
CA LYS A 346 -39.38 -1.01 -11.55
C LYS A 346 -39.97 -2.41 -11.76
N THR A 347 -39.48 -3.16 -12.75
CA THR A 347 -39.87 -4.56 -12.93
C THR A 347 -39.23 -5.37 -11.80
N THR A 348 -40.00 -5.64 -10.75
CA THR A 348 -39.68 -6.69 -9.78
C THR A 348 -40.03 -8.03 -10.43
N GLU A 349 -39.03 -8.75 -10.92
CA GLU A 349 -39.18 -10.16 -11.25
C GLU A 349 -39.30 -10.97 -9.94
N THR A 350 -40.54 -11.18 -9.49
CA THR A 350 -40.86 -12.28 -8.59
C THR A 350 -40.78 -13.59 -9.38
N LYS A 351 -39.75 -14.39 -9.11
CA LYS A 351 -39.70 -15.79 -9.52
C LYS A 351 -40.78 -16.57 -8.74
N GLU A 352 -41.88 -16.90 -9.40
CA GLU A 352 -42.77 -17.95 -8.93
C GLU A 352 -42.13 -19.32 -9.15
N LYS A 353 -42.13 -20.12 -8.09
CA LYS A 353 -41.80 -21.55 -8.11
C LYS A 353 -42.84 -22.30 -8.95
N LYS A 354 -42.37 -23.08 -9.92
CA LYS A 354 -42.94 -24.38 -10.27
C LYS A 354 -41.82 -25.39 -10.33
#